data_AF-V5FWX1-F1
#
_entry.id   AF-V5FWX1-F1
#
_cell.length_a   1.000
_cell.length_b   1.000
_cell.length_c   1.000
_cell.angle_alpha   90.00
_cell.angle_beta   90.00
_cell.angle_gamma   90.00
#
_symmetry.space_group_name_H-M   'P 1'
#
loop_
_entity.id
_entity.type
_entity.pdbx_description
1 polymer ?
#
loop_
_entity_poly.entity_id
_entity_poly.type
_entity_poly.pdbx_seq_one_letter_code
_entity_poly.pdbx_strand_id
1 'polypeptide(L)'
;KSGTKEVQNIVNDIETLQKSYGKKKRELESPAELSEEILEALRSLTEMRVREIFKNYSYDKLGRDNALSEVRTDVLEKIRVSFPDVDLGMILEAYNKIVKKMFRNLVFEEEKRCDGREFDQLRDISCKVNLYKPLHGSAMFQRGQTQVFCTVTLDSHESALRLDPLSILTSGVKEKNFFLHYEFPPFATKETGRVGPIGRREMGHGALAEKGLAPVIPNEFPFTIRLTSEVLESNGSSSMASVCGGSLALMDAGVPITAPAAGVAIGLITCYDEAKKN
;
A
#
# COMPACT_ATOMS: atom_id res chain seq x y z
N LYS A 1 -2.55 17.43 -16.51
CA LYS A 1 -2.51 18.87 -16.83
C LYS A 1 -3.91 19.51 -16.79
N SER A 2 -4.90 19.01 -17.54
CA SER A 2 -6.28 19.56 -17.48
C SER A 2 -6.91 19.46 -16.09
N GLY A 3 -6.87 18.29 -15.44
CA GLY A 3 -7.44 18.12 -14.09
C GLY A 3 -6.83 19.07 -13.06
N THR A 4 -5.51 19.27 -13.07
CA THR A 4 -4.83 20.22 -12.18
C THR A 4 -5.27 21.66 -12.41
N LYS A 5 -5.53 22.05 -13.67
CA LYS A 5 -6.05 23.38 -14.00
C LYS A 5 -7.45 23.60 -13.42
N GLU A 6 -8.34 22.63 -13.54
CA GLU A 6 -9.69 22.73 -12.97
C GLU A 6 -9.68 22.76 -11.44
N VAL A 7 -8.76 22.02 -10.80
CA VAL A 7 -8.57 22.10 -9.36
C VAL A 7 -8.19 23.51 -8.90
N GLN A 8 -7.39 24.26 -9.69
CA GLN A 8 -7.03 25.63 -9.34
C GLN A 8 -8.25 26.56 -9.32
N ASN A 9 -9.22 26.37 -10.22
CA ASN A 9 -10.47 27.13 -10.20
C ASN A 9 -11.23 26.88 -8.89
N ILE A 10 -11.38 25.62 -8.50
CA ILE A 10 -12.03 25.23 -7.24
C ILE A 10 -11.29 25.82 -6.03
N VAL A 11 -9.95 25.79 -6.03
CA VAL A 11 -9.14 26.36 -4.94
C VAL A 11 -9.36 27.87 -4.85
N ASN A 12 -9.35 28.59 -5.98
CA ASN A 12 -9.59 30.03 -6.01
C ASN A 12 -10.97 30.40 -5.44
N ASP A 13 -11.99 29.60 -5.74
CA ASP A 13 -13.34 29.80 -5.19
C ASP A 13 -13.39 29.54 -3.68
N ILE A 14 -12.73 28.48 -3.21
CA ILE A 14 -12.59 28.18 -1.77
C ILE A 14 -11.83 29.32 -1.06
N GLU A 15 -10.77 29.86 -1.66
CA GLU A 15 -10.03 31.00 -1.12
C GLU A 15 -10.87 32.28 -1.07
N THR A 16 -11.67 32.53 -2.11
CA THR A 16 -12.60 33.66 -2.14
C THR A 16 -13.66 33.55 -1.05
N LEU A 17 -14.20 32.34 -0.85
CA LEU A 17 -15.14 32.04 0.22
C LEU A 17 -14.48 32.19 1.60
N GLN A 18 -13.24 31.72 1.76
CA GLN A 18 -12.47 31.86 3.01
C GLN A 18 -12.17 33.33 3.33
N LYS A 19 -11.87 34.17 2.34
CA LYS A 19 -11.67 35.61 2.55
C LYS A 19 -12.97 36.32 2.98
N SER A 20 -14.10 35.89 2.41
CA SER A 20 -15.39 36.55 2.64
C SER A 20 -16.07 36.12 3.95
N TYR A 21 -15.97 34.83 4.31
CA TYR A 21 -16.71 34.22 5.42
C TYR A 21 -15.85 33.33 6.34
N GLY A 22 -14.53 33.36 6.19
CA GLY A 22 -13.61 32.54 6.97
C GLY A 22 -13.62 32.91 8.45
N LYS A 23 -13.81 31.91 9.30
CA LYS A 23 -13.65 32.05 10.76
C LYS A 23 -12.16 32.14 11.12
N LYS A 24 -11.85 32.87 12.20
CA LYS A 24 -10.49 32.88 12.79
C LYS A 24 -10.07 31.44 13.05
N LYS A 25 -8.86 31.06 12.59
CA LYS A 25 -8.28 29.75 12.90
C LYS A 25 -8.13 29.64 14.42
N ARG A 26 -8.44 28.46 14.97
CA ARG A 26 -8.20 28.19 16.39
C ARG A 26 -6.70 28.32 16.67
N GLU A 27 -6.36 28.93 17.79
CA GLU A 27 -5.00 28.90 18.30
C GLU A 27 -4.74 27.48 18.77
N LEU A 28 -3.67 26.88 18.24
CA LEU A 28 -3.19 25.57 18.64
C LEU A 28 -1.91 25.81 19.43
N GLU A 29 -1.85 25.25 20.63
CA GLU A 29 -0.59 25.13 21.33
C GLU A 29 0.31 24.19 20.52
N SER A 30 1.52 24.65 20.20
CA SER A 30 2.52 23.80 19.57
C SER A 30 2.74 22.58 20.48
N PRO A 31 2.81 21.36 19.93
CA PRO A 31 3.21 20.20 20.72
C PRO A 31 4.53 20.52 21.44
N ALA A 32 4.69 20.02 22.66
CA ALA A 32 5.97 20.06 23.32
C ALA A 32 7.03 19.44 22.39
N GLU A 33 8.17 20.08 22.23
CA GLU A 33 9.30 19.53 21.50
C GLU A 33 10.25 18.86 22.48
N LEU A 34 10.91 17.78 22.05
CA LEU A 34 11.99 17.18 22.83
C LEU A 34 13.17 18.16 22.87
N SER A 35 13.88 18.19 24.00
CA SER A 35 15.13 18.95 24.09
C SER A 35 16.15 18.43 23.07
N GLU A 36 17.01 19.33 22.56
CA GLU A 36 18.09 18.96 21.63
C GLU A 36 19.03 17.90 22.22
N GLU A 37 19.20 17.88 23.54
CA GLU A 37 19.97 16.86 24.25
C GLU A 37 19.40 15.45 24.04
N ILE A 38 18.06 15.29 24.14
CA ILE A 38 17.39 14.00 23.90
C ILE A 38 17.50 13.61 22.42
N LEU A 39 17.33 14.56 21.52
CA LEU A 39 17.45 14.32 20.08
C LEU A 39 18.86 13.86 19.69
N GLU A 40 19.89 14.47 20.25
CA GLU A 40 21.28 14.09 20.02
C GLU A 40 21.59 12.71 20.61
N ALA A 41 21.12 12.43 21.83
CA ALA A 41 21.24 11.11 22.45
C ALA A 41 20.56 10.03 21.59
N LEU A 42 19.35 10.30 21.06
CA LEU A 42 18.65 9.40 20.14
C LEU A 42 19.46 9.13 18.87
N ARG A 43 20.02 10.18 18.25
CA ARG A 43 20.84 10.03 17.04
C ARG A 43 22.08 9.18 17.31
N SER A 44 22.85 9.53 18.33
CA SER A 44 24.07 8.81 18.71
C SER A 44 23.83 7.32 18.94
N LEU A 45 22.73 6.95 19.62
CA LEU A 45 22.39 5.56 19.91
C LEU A 45 21.79 4.79 18.71
N THR A 46 21.33 5.49 17.67
CA THR A 46 20.57 4.91 16.55
C THR A 46 21.35 4.86 15.25
N GLU A 47 22.13 5.90 14.92
CA GLU A 47 22.61 6.16 13.57
C GLU A 47 23.49 5.05 12.97
N MET A 48 24.49 4.56 13.72
CA MET A 48 25.38 3.51 13.20
C MET A 48 24.62 2.20 12.99
N ARG A 49 23.84 1.78 13.99
CA ARG A 49 23.12 0.49 14.00
C ARG A 49 22.07 0.42 12.90
N VAL A 50 21.28 1.47 12.73
CA VAL A 50 20.25 1.52 11.69
C VAL A 50 20.88 1.63 10.29
N ARG A 51 22.00 2.33 10.14
CA ARG A 51 22.75 2.37 8.88
C ARG A 51 23.26 0.99 8.48
N GLU A 52 23.83 0.23 9.41
CA GLU A 52 24.26 -1.16 9.17
C GLU A 52 23.10 -2.06 8.74
N ILE A 53 21.94 -1.95 9.41
CA ILE A 53 20.76 -2.74 9.05
C ILE A 53 20.27 -2.44 7.64
N PHE A 54 20.21 -1.16 7.25
CA PHE A 54 19.76 -0.79 5.90
C PHE A 54 20.76 -1.09 4.79
N LYS A 55 22.06 -1.16 5.11
CA LYS A 55 23.12 -1.58 4.17
C LYS A 55 23.27 -3.09 4.05
N ASN A 56 22.70 -3.85 4.98
CA ASN A 56 22.70 -5.30 4.89
C ASN A 56 21.59 -5.79 3.95
N TYR A 57 21.96 -6.05 2.70
CA TYR A 57 21.05 -6.51 1.65
C TYR A 57 20.59 -7.98 1.80
N SER A 58 21.17 -8.73 2.74
CA SER A 58 20.74 -10.12 3.01
C SER A 58 19.43 -10.21 3.81
N TYR A 59 18.97 -9.11 4.41
CA TYR A 59 17.73 -9.10 5.16
C TYR A 59 16.50 -9.21 4.25
N ASP A 60 15.64 -10.17 4.56
CA ASP A 60 14.26 -10.19 4.10
C ASP A 60 13.39 -9.19 4.89
N LYS A 61 12.07 -9.16 4.63
CA LYS A 61 11.16 -8.25 5.34
C LYS A 61 11.23 -8.46 6.86
N LEU A 62 11.06 -9.69 7.33
CA LEU A 62 10.93 -9.99 8.76
C LEU A 62 12.26 -9.80 9.50
N GLY A 63 13.37 -10.24 8.90
CA GLY A 63 14.70 -10.08 9.50
C GLY A 63 15.05 -8.61 9.71
N ARG A 64 14.71 -7.75 8.75
CA ARG A 64 14.91 -6.30 8.86
C ARG A 64 14.03 -5.67 9.92
N ASP A 65 12.73 -6.01 9.93
CA ASP A 65 11.77 -5.46 10.89
C ASP A 65 12.15 -5.86 12.33
N ASN A 66 12.59 -7.10 12.54
CA ASN A 66 13.08 -7.58 13.83
C ASN A 66 14.34 -6.83 14.27
N ALA A 67 15.35 -6.70 13.40
CA ALA A 67 16.58 -5.99 13.72
C ALA A 67 16.31 -4.51 14.07
N LEU A 68 15.44 -3.82 13.33
CA LEU A 68 15.03 -2.46 13.63
C LEU A 68 14.24 -2.36 14.95
N SER A 69 13.42 -3.37 15.27
CA SER A 69 12.68 -3.42 16.53
C SER A 69 13.59 -3.65 17.73
N GLU A 70 14.63 -4.48 17.61
CA GLU A 70 15.63 -4.69 18.65
C GLU A 70 16.39 -3.39 18.94
N VAL A 71 16.82 -2.67 17.89
CA VAL A 71 17.44 -1.34 18.04
C VAL A 71 16.48 -0.37 18.73
N ARG A 72 15.22 -0.33 18.29
CA ARG A 72 14.21 0.54 18.88
C ARG A 72 14.03 0.27 20.37
N THR A 73 13.85 -0.99 20.77
CA THR A 73 13.63 -1.35 22.18
C THR A 73 14.82 -0.93 23.04
N ASP A 74 16.05 -1.26 22.63
CA ASP A 74 17.26 -0.90 23.36
C ASP A 74 17.46 0.63 23.46
N VAL A 75 17.21 1.37 22.38
CA VAL A 75 17.30 2.84 22.39
C VAL A 75 16.26 3.45 23.34
N LEU A 76 15.00 2.99 23.29
CA LEU A 76 13.94 3.50 24.15
C LEU A 76 14.21 3.20 25.63
N GLU A 77 14.74 2.01 25.96
CA GLU A 77 15.12 1.66 27.34
C GLU A 77 16.23 2.57 27.86
N LYS A 78 17.29 2.81 27.07
CA LYS A 78 18.41 3.69 27.46
C LYS A 78 17.96 5.13 27.65
N ILE A 79 17.16 5.67 26.73
CA ILE A 79 16.65 7.04 26.85
C ILE A 79 15.72 7.18 28.06
N ARG A 80 14.88 6.17 28.34
CA ARG A 80 14.01 6.18 29.52
C ARG A 80 14.78 6.21 30.83
N VAL A 81 15.94 5.54 30.90
CA VAL A 81 16.81 5.56 32.09
C VAL A 81 17.45 6.94 32.28
N SER A 82 17.89 7.58 31.19
CA SER A 82 18.51 8.91 31.24
C SER A 82 17.51 10.06 31.42
N PHE A 83 16.29 9.90 30.89
CA PHE A 83 15.25 10.93 30.86
C PHE A 83 13.88 10.33 31.29
N PRO A 84 13.68 10.03 32.58
CA PRO A 84 12.50 9.32 33.06
C PRO A 84 11.20 10.12 32.99
N ASP A 85 11.27 11.46 32.96
CA ASP A 85 10.11 12.36 33.01
C ASP A 85 9.51 12.67 31.63
N VAL A 86 10.09 12.12 30.55
CA VAL A 86 9.70 12.40 29.17
C VAL A 86 8.69 11.38 28.67
N ASP A 87 7.68 11.84 27.94
CA ASP A 87 6.67 10.98 27.33
C ASP A 87 7.29 10.01 26.31
N LEU A 88 7.01 8.71 26.49
CA LEU A 88 7.51 7.65 25.61
C LEU A 88 6.95 7.76 24.18
N GLY A 89 5.74 8.29 24.02
CA GLY A 89 5.14 8.53 22.71
C GLY A 89 5.94 9.56 21.90
N MET A 90 6.35 10.66 22.52
CA MET A 90 7.21 11.67 21.91
C MET A 90 8.57 11.11 21.49
N ILE A 91 9.21 10.32 22.36
CA ILE A 91 10.49 9.68 22.07
C ILE A 91 10.34 8.71 20.89
N LEU A 92 9.28 7.89 20.88
CA LEU A 92 9.00 6.95 19.80
C LEU A 92 8.76 7.67 18.46
N GLU A 93 8.03 8.78 18.47
CA GLU A 93 7.81 9.58 17.26
C GLU A 93 9.13 10.16 16.73
N ALA A 94 9.97 10.71 17.62
CA ALA A 94 11.29 11.24 17.26
C ALA A 94 12.21 10.15 16.69
N TYR A 95 12.27 8.98 17.33
CA TYR A 95 13.00 7.82 16.82
C TYR A 95 12.53 7.44 15.41
N ASN A 96 11.21 7.31 15.19
CA ASN A 96 10.66 6.98 13.88
C ASN A 96 11.00 8.04 12.81
N LYS A 97 11.03 9.33 13.18
CA LYS A 97 11.46 10.43 12.29
C LYS A 97 12.94 10.31 11.91
N ILE A 98 13.81 10.01 12.89
CA ILE A 98 15.26 9.80 12.67
C ILE A 98 15.48 8.61 11.72
N VAL A 99 14.91 7.44 12.03
CA VAL A 99 15.04 6.23 11.19
C VAL A 99 14.52 6.48 9.77
N LYS A 100 13.38 7.17 9.63
CA LYS A 100 12.83 7.54 8.31
C LYS A 100 13.77 8.47 7.54
N LYS A 101 14.36 9.48 8.19
CA LYS A 101 15.30 10.41 7.55
C LYS A 101 16.55 9.67 7.10
N MET A 102 17.11 8.82 7.96
CA MET A 102 18.26 7.99 7.64
C MET A 102 18.00 7.08 6.45
N PHE A 103 16.87 6.35 6.45
CA PHE A 103 16.49 5.49 5.33
C PHE A 103 16.47 6.26 4.00
N ARG A 104 15.89 7.46 3.99
CA ARG A 104 15.80 8.30 2.79
C ARG A 104 17.17 8.78 2.34
N ASN A 105 18.01 9.24 3.26
CA ASN A 105 19.35 9.73 2.95
C ASN A 105 20.22 8.61 2.37
N LEU A 106 20.16 7.41 2.97
CA LEU A 106 20.90 6.25 2.49
C LEU A 106 20.57 5.88 1.06
N VAL A 107 19.31 6.01 0.63
CA VAL A 107 18.91 5.74 -0.75
C VAL A 107 19.59 6.69 -1.74
N PHE A 108 19.84 7.95 -1.35
CA PHE A 108 20.56 8.91 -2.19
C PHE A 108 22.09 8.77 -2.09
N GLU A 109 22.62 8.42 -0.91
CA GLU A 109 24.06 8.25 -0.70
C GLU A 109 24.61 7.02 -1.42
N GLU A 110 23.89 5.90 -1.37
CA GLU A 110 24.35 4.63 -1.94
C GLU A 110 23.83 4.38 -3.37
N GLU A 111 22.91 5.23 -3.84
CA GLU A 111 22.12 5.04 -5.07
C GLU A 111 21.44 3.67 -5.18
N LYS A 112 21.23 3.01 -4.03
CA LYS A 112 20.64 1.69 -3.91
C LYS A 112 19.54 1.67 -2.88
N ARG A 113 18.62 0.72 -3.06
CA ARG A 113 17.55 0.47 -2.11
C ARG A 113 18.05 -0.42 -0.99
N CYS A 114 17.29 -0.46 0.11
CA CYS A 114 17.66 -1.24 1.29
C CYS A 114 17.72 -2.76 1.05
N ASP A 115 17.15 -3.27 -0.04
CA ASP A 115 17.26 -4.66 -0.47
C ASP A 115 18.30 -4.86 -1.60
N GLY A 116 19.19 -3.88 -1.80
CA GLY A 116 20.29 -3.94 -2.75
C GLY A 116 19.89 -3.68 -4.21
N ARG A 117 18.60 -3.48 -4.49
CA ARG A 117 18.10 -3.24 -5.83
C ARG A 117 18.40 -1.84 -6.33
N GLU A 118 18.55 -1.74 -7.65
CA GLU A 118 18.51 -0.47 -8.39
C GLU A 118 17.09 0.13 -8.37
N PHE A 119 16.96 1.40 -8.76
CA PHE A 119 15.69 2.15 -8.66
C PHE A 119 14.57 1.60 -9.56
N ASP A 120 14.92 1.12 -10.74
CA ASP A 120 14.00 0.55 -11.74
C ASP A 120 13.87 -0.98 -11.66
N GLN A 121 14.71 -1.63 -10.85
CA GLN A 121 14.74 -3.08 -10.74
C GLN A 121 13.49 -3.65 -10.05
N LEU A 122 12.83 -4.59 -10.74
CA LEU A 122 11.72 -5.37 -10.19
C LEU A 122 12.22 -6.39 -9.15
N ARG A 123 11.32 -6.84 -8.28
CA ARG A 123 11.56 -8.03 -7.46
C ARG A 123 11.36 -9.26 -8.33
N ASP A 124 11.91 -10.40 -7.90
CA ASP A 124 11.66 -11.68 -8.55
C ASP A 124 10.17 -11.96 -8.67
N ILE A 125 9.74 -12.35 -9.87
CA ILE A 125 8.34 -12.66 -10.18
C ILE A 125 8.27 -14.13 -10.56
N SER A 126 7.31 -14.86 -9.97
CA SER A 126 6.95 -16.20 -10.43
C SER A 126 5.44 -16.35 -10.49
N CYS A 127 4.98 -17.10 -11.47
CA CYS A 127 3.55 -17.26 -11.75
C CYS A 127 3.26 -18.74 -12.00
N LYS A 128 2.12 -19.22 -11.52
CA LYS A 128 1.58 -20.55 -11.83
C LYS A 128 0.08 -20.43 -12.10
N VAL A 129 -0.45 -21.23 -13.01
CA VAL A 129 -1.89 -21.31 -13.33
C VAL A 129 -2.37 -22.76 -13.19
N ASN A 130 -3.68 -23.00 -13.29
CA ASN A 130 -4.28 -24.33 -13.20
C ASN A 130 -3.84 -25.10 -11.94
N LEU A 131 -3.92 -24.45 -10.78
CA LEU A 131 -3.44 -25.02 -9.51
C LEU A 131 -4.34 -26.16 -9.01
N TYR A 132 -5.65 -26.06 -9.28
CA TYR A 132 -6.64 -27.03 -8.80
C TYR A 132 -7.68 -27.31 -9.87
N LYS A 133 -7.80 -28.58 -10.26
CA LYS A 133 -8.72 -29.05 -11.31
C LYS A 133 -10.19 -28.62 -11.14
N PRO A 134 -10.77 -28.54 -9.91
CA PRO A 134 -12.16 -28.13 -9.75
C PRO A 134 -12.44 -26.64 -9.98
N LEU A 135 -11.41 -25.79 -10.00
CA LEU A 135 -11.60 -24.35 -10.18
C LEU A 135 -11.78 -24.03 -11.67
N HIS A 136 -12.70 -23.14 -12.01
CA HIS A 136 -12.89 -22.72 -13.40
C HIS A 136 -11.62 -22.09 -13.97
N GLY A 137 -10.92 -21.26 -13.18
CA GLY A 137 -9.55 -20.85 -13.44
C GLY A 137 -8.86 -20.38 -12.17
N SER A 138 -7.54 -20.46 -12.15
CA SER A 138 -6.75 -20.13 -10.97
C SER A 138 -5.34 -19.68 -11.33
N ALA A 139 -4.78 -18.78 -10.53
CA ALA A 139 -3.40 -18.35 -10.66
C ALA A 139 -2.77 -18.01 -9.31
N MET A 140 -1.52 -18.42 -9.10
CA MET A 140 -0.66 -17.92 -8.04
C MET A 140 0.32 -16.92 -8.65
N PHE A 141 0.28 -15.67 -8.19
CA PHE A 141 1.24 -14.65 -8.57
C PHE A 141 2.11 -14.27 -7.37
N GLN A 142 3.42 -14.43 -7.53
CA GLN A 142 4.44 -14.03 -6.56
C GLN A 142 5.27 -12.88 -7.12
N ARG A 143 5.51 -11.84 -6.30
CA ARG A 143 6.54 -10.82 -6.57
C ARG A 143 7.30 -10.47 -5.30
N GLY A 144 8.54 -10.93 -5.19
CA GLY A 144 9.29 -10.93 -3.93
C GLY A 144 8.52 -11.70 -2.86
N GLN A 145 8.32 -11.10 -1.68
CA GLN A 145 7.50 -11.65 -0.58
C GLN A 145 6.04 -11.14 -0.63
N THR A 146 5.47 -10.93 -1.82
CA THR A 146 4.04 -10.63 -2.01
C THR A 146 3.43 -11.74 -2.85
N GLN A 147 2.49 -12.47 -2.25
CA GLN A 147 1.82 -13.62 -2.84
C GLN A 147 0.33 -13.34 -2.91
N VAL A 148 -0.26 -13.49 -4.10
CA VAL A 148 -1.70 -13.40 -4.29
C VAL A 148 -2.19 -14.62 -5.04
N PHE A 149 -3.15 -15.31 -4.45
CA PHE A 149 -3.90 -16.38 -5.08
C PHE A 149 -5.18 -15.81 -5.70
N CYS A 150 -5.34 -16.00 -7.01
CA CYS A 150 -6.50 -15.53 -7.75
C CYS A 150 -7.31 -16.73 -8.23
N THR A 151 -8.62 -16.68 -8.04
CA THR A 151 -9.55 -17.68 -8.54
C THR A 151 -10.64 -17.02 -9.36
N VAL A 152 -11.01 -17.66 -10.47
CA VAL A 152 -12.16 -17.28 -11.28
C VAL A 152 -13.25 -18.30 -11.05
N THR A 153 -14.46 -17.80 -10.81
CA THR A 153 -15.68 -18.60 -10.77
C THR A 153 -16.64 -18.04 -11.80
N LEU A 154 -17.06 -18.89 -12.73
CA LEU A 154 -18.13 -18.60 -13.68
C LEU A 154 -19.46 -18.99 -13.04
N ASP A 155 -20.44 -18.09 -13.10
CA ASP A 155 -21.76 -18.27 -12.50
C ASP A 155 -22.85 -17.82 -13.48
N SER A 156 -24.11 -18.09 -13.15
CA SER A 156 -25.26 -17.64 -13.91
C SER A 156 -25.33 -16.11 -14.00
N HIS A 157 -25.97 -15.57 -15.04
CA HIS A 157 -26.22 -14.14 -15.15
C HIS A 157 -27.10 -13.59 -14.01
N GLU A 158 -27.94 -14.42 -13.40
CA GLU A 158 -28.77 -14.02 -12.27
C GLU A 158 -27.96 -13.72 -11.00
N SER A 159 -26.75 -14.29 -10.90
CA SER A 159 -25.77 -14.04 -9.84
C SER A 159 -24.96 -12.75 -10.04
N ALA A 160 -25.27 -11.94 -11.07
CA ALA A 160 -24.61 -10.66 -11.28
C ALA A 160 -24.73 -9.75 -10.05
N LEU A 161 -23.67 -9.00 -9.75
CA LEU A 161 -23.64 -8.13 -8.59
C LEU A 161 -24.57 -6.93 -8.82
N ARG A 162 -25.74 -6.94 -8.17
CA ARG A 162 -26.72 -5.84 -8.21
C ARG A 162 -26.26 -4.71 -7.30
N LEU A 163 -26.24 -3.51 -7.83
CA LEU A 163 -25.84 -2.31 -7.08
C LEU A 163 -27.05 -1.74 -6.32
N ASP A 164 -26.79 -1.04 -5.21
CA ASP A 164 -27.83 -0.37 -4.45
C ASP A 164 -28.40 0.83 -5.24
N PRO A 165 -29.63 1.30 -4.94
CA PRO A 165 -30.27 2.38 -5.68
C PRO A 165 -29.44 3.67 -5.79
N LEU A 166 -28.65 4.02 -4.76
CA LEU A 166 -27.82 5.23 -4.77
C LEU A 166 -26.61 5.04 -5.70
N SER A 167 -25.99 3.86 -5.68
CA SER A 167 -24.94 3.49 -6.62
C SER A 167 -25.45 3.47 -8.07
N ILE A 168 -26.68 3.01 -8.30
CA ILE A 168 -27.31 3.04 -9.63
C ILE A 168 -27.51 4.48 -10.10
N LEU A 169 -28.04 5.36 -9.24
CA LEU A 169 -28.29 6.77 -9.57
C LEU A 169 -27.00 7.54 -9.90
N THR A 170 -25.90 7.21 -9.24
CA THR A 170 -24.62 7.91 -9.39
C THR A 170 -23.73 7.36 -10.50
N SER A 171 -23.77 6.04 -10.74
CA SER A 171 -22.90 5.37 -11.73
C SER A 171 -23.60 5.04 -13.04
N GLY A 172 -24.94 4.98 -13.05
CA GLY A 172 -25.73 4.50 -14.19
C GLY A 172 -25.69 2.99 -14.41
N VAL A 173 -24.92 2.23 -13.62
CA VAL A 173 -24.78 0.78 -13.73
C VAL A 173 -25.79 0.10 -12.81
N LYS A 174 -26.64 -0.78 -13.35
CA LYS A 174 -27.63 -1.54 -12.57
C LYS A 174 -27.03 -2.79 -11.94
N GLU A 175 -26.24 -3.52 -12.71
CA GLU A 175 -25.63 -4.79 -12.32
C GLU A 175 -24.25 -4.93 -12.97
N LYS A 176 -23.39 -5.72 -12.34
CA LYS A 176 -22.05 -6.05 -12.84
C LYS A 176 -21.93 -7.55 -13.09
N ASN A 177 -21.73 -7.92 -14.34
CA ASN A 177 -21.41 -9.30 -14.74
C ASN A 177 -19.92 -9.64 -14.56
N PHE A 178 -19.06 -8.67 -14.26
CA PHE A 178 -17.69 -8.88 -13.81
C PHE A 178 -17.47 -8.11 -12.52
N PHE A 179 -16.99 -8.79 -11.48
CA PHE A 179 -16.61 -8.16 -10.22
C PHE A 179 -15.47 -8.91 -9.56
N LEU A 180 -14.70 -8.16 -8.76
CA LEU A 180 -13.54 -8.67 -8.05
C LEU A 180 -13.69 -8.52 -6.54
N HIS A 181 -13.60 -9.64 -5.82
CA HIS A 181 -13.46 -9.69 -4.37
C HIS A 181 -11.99 -9.77 -4.00
N TYR A 182 -11.55 -8.88 -3.11
CA TYR A 182 -10.19 -8.83 -2.63
C TYR A 182 -10.20 -9.06 -1.12
N GLU A 183 -9.36 -9.98 -0.65
CA GLU A 183 -9.23 -10.34 0.75
C GLU A 183 -7.77 -10.18 1.19
N PHE A 184 -7.58 -9.55 2.35
CA PHE A 184 -6.30 -9.39 3.01
C PHE A 184 -6.40 -9.98 4.43
N PRO A 185 -6.26 -11.30 4.55
CA PRO A 185 -6.31 -11.95 5.85
C PRO A 185 -5.13 -11.53 6.75
N PRO A 186 -5.31 -11.47 8.09
CA PRO A 186 -4.26 -11.02 9.02
C PRO A 186 -2.96 -11.84 8.95
N PHE A 187 -3.05 -13.13 8.62
CA PHE A 187 -1.87 -13.99 8.52
C PHE A 187 -0.90 -13.54 7.41
N ALA A 188 -1.36 -12.79 6.40
CA ALA A 188 -0.52 -12.32 5.30
C ALA A 188 0.58 -11.34 5.75
N THR A 189 0.44 -10.74 6.93
CA THR A 189 1.49 -9.94 7.60
C THR A 189 1.99 -10.58 8.89
N LYS A 190 1.68 -11.87 9.14
CA LYS A 190 2.01 -12.60 10.37
C LYS A 190 1.35 -11.97 11.62
N GLU A 191 0.16 -11.42 11.46
CA GLU A 191 -0.61 -10.82 12.54
C GLU A 191 -1.86 -11.66 12.86
N THR A 192 -2.41 -11.48 14.06
CA THR A 192 -3.77 -11.90 14.39
C THR A 192 -4.72 -10.72 14.18
N GLY A 193 -5.97 -11.00 13.83
CA GLY A 193 -6.94 -9.94 13.57
C GLY A 193 -8.34 -10.48 13.37
N ARG A 194 -9.29 -9.56 13.28
CA ARG A 194 -10.69 -9.91 13.04
C ARG A 194 -10.86 -10.35 11.58
N VAL A 195 -11.28 -11.60 11.38
CA VAL A 195 -11.77 -12.10 10.09
C VAL A 195 -13.30 -11.95 10.08
N GLY A 196 -13.86 -11.32 9.06
CA GLY A 196 -15.29 -11.02 9.02
C GLY A 196 -15.65 -10.01 7.93
N PRO A 197 -16.42 -8.94 8.23
CA PRO A 197 -16.85 -7.99 7.22
C PRO A 197 -15.67 -7.32 6.51
N ILE A 198 -15.77 -7.19 5.19
CA ILE A 198 -14.73 -6.60 4.33
C ILE A 198 -14.44 -5.16 4.78
N GLY A 199 -13.17 -4.86 5.04
CA GLY A 199 -12.72 -3.54 5.42
C GLY A 199 -12.75 -2.54 4.25
N ARG A 200 -12.79 -1.23 4.54
CA ARG A 200 -12.75 -0.18 3.48
C ARG A 200 -11.53 -0.30 2.57
N ARG A 201 -10.38 -0.71 3.12
CA ARG A 201 -9.14 -0.91 2.37
C ARG A 201 -9.26 -2.07 1.38
N GLU A 202 -9.83 -3.19 1.80
CA GLU A 202 -10.05 -4.36 0.96
C GLU A 202 -11.03 -4.04 -0.17
N MET A 203 -12.15 -3.37 0.13
CA MET A 203 -13.08 -2.88 -0.89
C MET A 203 -12.39 -1.95 -1.90
N GLY A 204 -11.56 -1.00 -1.42
CA GLY A 204 -10.84 -0.07 -2.29
C GLY A 204 -9.80 -0.76 -3.18
N HIS A 205 -9.06 -1.74 -2.64
CA HIS A 205 -8.10 -2.53 -3.41
C HIS A 205 -8.80 -3.45 -4.42
N GLY A 206 -9.92 -4.06 -4.03
CA GLY A 206 -10.76 -4.87 -4.91
C GLY A 206 -11.30 -4.04 -6.08
N ALA A 207 -11.87 -2.87 -5.79
CA ALA A 207 -12.35 -1.95 -6.82
C ALA A 207 -11.23 -1.43 -7.74
N LEU A 208 -10.02 -1.21 -7.21
CA LEU A 208 -8.86 -0.82 -8.02
C LEU A 208 -8.46 -1.94 -8.99
N ALA A 209 -8.36 -3.18 -8.50
CA ALA A 209 -8.01 -4.33 -9.34
C ALA A 209 -9.12 -4.66 -10.35
N GLU A 210 -10.40 -4.57 -9.93
CA GLU A 210 -11.58 -4.71 -10.80
C GLU A 210 -11.51 -3.69 -11.95
N LYS A 211 -11.32 -2.41 -11.64
CA LYS A 211 -11.19 -1.36 -12.67
C LYS A 211 -9.96 -1.52 -13.55
N GLY A 212 -8.88 -2.13 -13.04
CA GLY A 212 -7.69 -2.45 -13.82
C GLY A 212 -7.92 -3.55 -14.86
N LEU A 213 -8.83 -4.49 -14.58
CA LEU A 213 -9.14 -5.62 -15.46
C LEU A 213 -10.39 -5.39 -16.32
N ALA A 214 -11.37 -4.61 -15.85
CA ALA A 214 -12.63 -4.38 -16.54
C ALA A 214 -12.48 -3.96 -18.03
N PRO A 215 -11.50 -3.11 -18.43
CA PRO A 215 -11.33 -2.73 -19.84
C PRO A 215 -10.96 -3.87 -20.79
N VAL A 216 -10.41 -4.98 -20.27
CA VAL A 216 -10.02 -6.14 -21.08
C VAL A 216 -11.04 -7.28 -21.02
N ILE A 217 -12.08 -7.15 -20.19
CA ILE A 217 -13.17 -8.13 -20.12
C ILE A 217 -14.06 -7.99 -21.36
N PRO A 218 -14.43 -9.09 -22.03
CA PRO A 218 -15.36 -9.05 -23.16
C PRO A 218 -16.73 -8.50 -22.74
N ASN A 219 -17.35 -7.68 -23.59
CA ASN A 219 -18.70 -7.15 -23.35
C ASN A 219 -19.78 -8.25 -23.37
N GLU A 220 -19.59 -9.27 -24.21
CA GLU A 220 -20.50 -10.39 -24.36
C GLU A 220 -19.80 -11.67 -23.89
N PHE A 221 -20.17 -12.15 -22.70
CA PHE A 221 -19.73 -13.43 -22.16
C PHE A 221 -20.93 -14.12 -21.49
N PRO A 222 -21.16 -15.42 -21.72
CA PRO A 222 -22.39 -16.10 -21.32
C PRO A 222 -22.53 -16.36 -19.81
N PHE A 223 -21.58 -15.90 -19.01
CA PHE A 223 -21.52 -16.13 -17.57
C PHE A 223 -21.18 -14.85 -16.83
N THR A 224 -21.61 -14.77 -15.57
CA THR A 224 -21.06 -13.83 -14.61
C THR A 224 -19.66 -14.30 -14.21
N ILE A 225 -18.69 -13.38 -14.23
CA ILE A 225 -17.31 -13.63 -13.87
C ILE A 225 -17.05 -13.06 -12.47
N ARG A 226 -16.92 -13.96 -11.49
CA ARG A 226 -16.46 -13.62 -10.13
C ARG A 226 -14.98 -13.92 -10.02
N LEU A 227 -14.17 -12.88 -9.84
CA LEU A 227 -12.75 -13.02 -9.53
C LEU A 227 -12.53 -12.83 -8.03
N THR A 228 -11.89 -13.77 -7.37
CA THR A 228 -11.47 -13.61 -5.96
C THR A 228 -9.95 -13.53 -5.90
N SER A 229 -9.42 -12.57 -5.16
CA SER A 229 -7.98 -12.35 -4.95
C SER A 229 -7.68 -12.39 -3.46
N GLU A 230 -6.98 -13.43 -3.04
CA GLU A 230 -6.59 -13.66 -1.66
C GLU A 230 -5.09 -13.36 -1.50
N VAL A 231 -4.75 -12.38 -0.66
CA VAL A 231 -3.34 -12.08 -0.36
C VAL A 231 -2.84 -13.07 0.68
N LEU A 232 -1.89 -13.91 0.30
CA LEU A 232 -1.32 -14.93 1.19
C LEU A 232 -0.05 -14.47 1.89
N GLU A 233 0.73 -13.61 1.24
CA GLU A 233 1.91 -12.95 1.79
C GLU A 233 1.93 -11.49 1.35
N SER A 234 2.30 -10.57 2.24
CA SER A 234 2.31 -9.14 1.93
C SER A 234 3.63 -8.46 2.24
N ASN A 235 4.31 -8.05 1.19
CA ASN A 235 5.45 -7.13 1.22
C ASN A 235 5.22 -5.97 0.22
N GLY A 236 3.97 -5.53 0.08
CA GLY A 236 3.60 -4.34 -0.67
C GLY A 236 3.11 -4.59 -2.10
N SER A 237 2.17 -3.74 -2.52
CA SER A 237 1.56 -3.73 -3.87
C SER A 237 0.76 -4.99 -4.18
N SER A 238 0.01 -5.48 -3.20
CA SER A 238 -0.89 -6.63 -3.31
C SER A 238 -2.04 -6.38 -4.29
N SER A 239 -2.64 -5.18 -4.34
CA SER A 239 -3.69 -4.85 -5.32
C SER A 239 -3.21 -4.95 -6.77
N MET A 240 -1.95 -4.63 -7.04
CA MET A 240 -1.36 -4.77 -8.38
C MET A 240 -1.00 -6.22 -8.69
N ALA A 241 -0.59 -6.99 -7.68
CA ALA A 241 -0.45 -8.44 -7.80
C ALA A 241 -1.81 -9.11 -8.10
N SER A 242 -2.93 -8.58 -7.56
CA SER A 242 -4.28 -9.02 -7.91
C SER A 242 -4.65 -8.72 -9.36
N VAL A 243 -4.19 -7.61 -9.95
CA VAL A 243 -4.37 -7.35 -11.39
C VAL A 243 -3.60 -8.40 -12.20
N CYS A 244 -2.33 -8.64 -11.89
CA CYS A 244 -1.51 -9.61 -12.61
C CYS A 244 -2.05 -11.05 -12.47
N GLY A 245 -2.30 -11.49 -11.24
CA GLY A 245 -2.85 -12.81 -10.95
C GLY A 245 -4.26 -12.98 -11.50
N GLY A 246 -5.08 -11.93 -11.45
CA GLY A 246 -6.42 -11.93 -12.03
C GLY A 246 -6.40 -12.07 -13.55
N SER A 247 -5.51 -11.36 -14.25
CA SER A 247 -5.32 -11.53 -15.70
C SER A 247 -4.95 -12.98 -16.04
N LEU A 248 -4.04 -13.60 -15.28
CA LEU A 248 -3.64 -14.99 -15.48
C LEU A 248 -4.79 -15.97 -15.22
N ALA A 249 -5.54 -15.77 -14.13
CA ALA A 249 -6.66 -16.64 -13.76
C ALA A 249 -7.83 -16.54 -14.76
N LEU A 250 -8.06 -15.36 -15.34
CA LEU A 250 -9.04 -15.16 -16.41
C LEU A 250 -8.66 -15.93 -17.68
N MET A 251 -7.38 -15.87 -18.07
CA MET A 251 -6.87 -16.62 -19.22
C MET A 251 -6.94 -18.14 -18.96
N ASP A 252 -6.60 -18.59 -17.75
CA ASP A 252 -6.72 -20.00 -17.33
C ASP A 252 -8.17 -20.49 -17.37
N ALA A 253 -9.12 -19.62 -17.01
CA ALA A 253 -10.56 -19.90 -17.09
C ALA A 253 -11.14 -19.91 -18.51
N GLY A 254 -10.33 -19.62 -19.53
CA GLY A 254 -10.80 -19.51 -20.91
C GLY A 254 -11.66 -18.27 -21.18
N VAL A 255 -11.62 -17.26 -20.31
CA VAL A 255 -12.26 -15.96 -20.58
C VAL A 255 -11.47 -15.27 -21.70
N PRO A 256 -12.10 -14.89 -22.83
CA PRO A 256 -11.40 -14.30 -23.96
C PRO A 256 -11.12 -12.81 -23.72
N ILE A 257 -10.21 -12.51 -22.78
CA ILE A 257 -9.78 -11.13 -22.52
C ILE A 257 -9.05 -10.56 -23.73
N THR A 258 -9.24 -9.27 -24.00
CA THR A 258 -8.69 -8.63 -25.21
C THR A 258 -7.17 -8.50 -25.18
N ALA A 259 -6.59 -8.39 -23.99
CA ALA A 259 -5.15 -8.37 -23.76
C ALA A 259 -4.82 -8.76 -22.30
N PRO A 260 -3.63 -9.31 -22.02
CA PRO A 260 -3.15 -9.45 -20.65
C PRO A 260 -2.97 -8.08 -19.98
N ALA A 261 -3.29 -8.00 -18.69
CA ALA A 261 -3.12 -6.80 -17.89
C ALA A 261 -2.13 -7.03 -16.74
N ALA A 262 -1.32 -6.03 -16.44
CA ALA A 262 -0.36 -6.06 -15.34
C ALA A 262 -0.37 -4.73 -14.57
N GLY A 263 -0.06 -4.78 -13.27
CA GLY A 263 0.03 -3.62 -12.41
C GLY A 263 1.38 -3.55 -11.70
N VAL A 264 1.84 -2.33 -11.40
CA VAL A 264 3.01 -2.07 -10.55
C VAL A 264 2.77 -0.84 -9.68
N ALA A 265 3.34 -0.82 -8.47
CA ALA A 265 3.37 0.38 -7.63
C ALA A 265 4.76 1.02 -7.69
N ILE A 266 4.79 2.34 -7.87
CA ILE A 266 6.01 3.15 -7.95
C ILE A 266 6.11 4.01 -6.68
N GLY A 267 7.29 4.01 -6.06
CA GLY A 267 7.60 4.87 -4.92
C GLY A 267 8.30 6.16 -5.36
N LEU A 268 8.26 7.18 -4.49
CA LEU A 268 8.98 8.44 -4.69
C LEU A 268 9.66 8.86 -3.38
N ILE A 269 10.96 9.17 -3.46
CA ILE A 269 11.72 9.80 -2.38
C ILE A 269 12.22 11.14 -2.91
N THR A 270 12.03 12.20 -2.12
CA THR A 270 12.42 13.57 -2.47
C THR A 270 13.38 14.12 -1.42
N CYS A 271 14.39 14.87 -1.86
CA CYS A 271 15.18 15.71 -0.96
C CYS A 271 14.72 17.16 -1.17
N TYR A 272 14.25 17.80 -0.11
CA TYR A 272 13.92 19.23 -0.14
C TYR A 272 15.03 19.99 0.55
N ASP A 273 15.53 21.02 -0.12
CA ASP A 273 16.50 21.94 0.44
C ASP A 273 15.76 22.89 1.39
N GLU A 274 15.90 22.70 2.71
CA GLU A 274 15.15 23.50 3.69
C GLU A 274 15.49 25.00 3.62
N ALA A 275 16.62 25.36 3.02
CA ALA A 275 17.04 26.74 2.76
C ALA A 275 16.18 27.47 1.71
N LYS A 276 15.30 26.77 0.98
CA LYS A 276 14.42 27.38 -0.05
C LYS A 276 12.94 27.46 0.37
N LYS A 277 12.63 27.36 1.66
CA LYS A 277 11.32 27.76 2.21
C LYS A 277 11.33 29.28 2.45
N ASN A 278 11.31 30.07 1.37
CA ASN A 278 10.92 31.48 1.40
C ASN A 278 9.56 31.63 0.70
#